data_AF-A0A6G0Y3F9-F1
#
_entry.id   AF-A0A6G0Y3F9-F1
#
_cell.length_a   1.000
_cell.length_b   1.000
_cell.length_c   1.000
_cell.angle_alpha   90.00
_cell.angle_beta   90.00
_cell.angle_gamma   90.00
#
_symmetry.space_group_name_H-M   'P 1'
#
loop_
_entity.id
_entity.type
_entity.pdbx_description
1 polymer ?
#
loop_
_entity_poly.entity_id
_entity_poly.type
_entity_poly.pdbx_seq_one_letter_code
_entity_poly.pdbx_strand_id
1 'polypeptide(L)'
;MVLSNKNKTVSPLIIPKSRIQSAPNQSTVNIQEDNSNDGWTTPTQPKRNQTSPNVSPKSNKQFITPNRFALFSNQHDQTNSNPTVSVPDISMDGTHPVPVPKPPPPIFIRLVNDFKSFCTTIHSITNGEAFTCKSSTNGLKLSTSTPTSYRNVIKFLKDSKADFHTYQPKQERAYRIVVRNLHHTTSISDIEQELLSHGHTIRNITNVLQYNTKRPLPLFFIDLEQADNNKEVFKIEFLCYSKIKIEEPRVKRHIVQCLRCQDYGHTKSYFNHSPNCVRCGEQHLSETCQKPTNQPPKCVLCKGEHPANYRGCPKHKEIQSSQLH
;
A
#
# COMPACT_ATOMS: atom_id res chain seq x y z
N MET A 1 42.73 -18.62 -62.99
CA MET A 1 42.21 -19.99 -62.89
C MET A 1 41.56 -20.16 -61.52
N VAL A 2 40.28 -20.53 -61.55
CA VAL A 2 39.36 -20.71 -60.44
C VAL A 2 39.71 -21.97 -59.68
N LEU A 3 39.80 -21.93 -58.33
CA LEU A 3 39.48 -23.09 -57.49
C LEU A 3 38.88 -22.63 -56.16
N SER A 4 37.58 -22.90 -56.02
CA SER A 4 36.74 -22.64 -54.85
C SER A 4 37.04 -23.61 -53.70
N ASN A 5 37.33 -23.08 -52.51
CA ASN A 5 37.27 -23.88 -51.28
C ASN A 5 35.84 -23.87 -50.73
N LYS A 6 35.11 -24.97 -50.94
CA LYS A 6 33.80 -25.22 -50.33
C LYS A 6 33.97 -25.76 -48.91
N ASN A 7 33.36 -25.08 -47.95
CA ASN A 7 33.23 -25.45 -46.55
C ASN A 7 32.55 -26.84 -46.40
N LYS A 8 33.18 -27.77 -45.67
CA LYS A 8 32.54 -29.00 -45.17
C LYS A 8 32.04 -28.76 -43.75
N THR A 9 30.76 -28.42 -43.62
CA THR A 9 30.03 -28.43 -42.35
C THR A 9 29.32 -29.77 -42.19
N VAL A 10 29.56 -30.47 -41.07
CA VAL A 10 28.88 -31.72 -40.70
C VAL A 10 27.49 -31.39 -40.14
N SER A 11 26.45 -32.08 -40.60
CA SER A 11 25.08 -31.91 -40.12
C SER A 11 24.92 -32.42 -38.67
N PRO A 12 24.13 -31.76 -37.80
CA PRO A 12 23.90 -32.23 -36.44
C PRO A 12 23.02 -33.49 -36.40
N LEU A 13 23.34 -34.38 -35.46
CA LEU A 13 22.68 -35.67 -35.23
C LEU A 13 21.32 -35.43 -34.54
N ILE A 14 20.22 -35.72 -35.23
CA ILE A 14 18.85 -35.60 -34.69
C ILE A 14 18.45 -36.93 -34.06
N ILE A 15 18.32 -36.96 -32.74
CA ILE A 15 17.78 -38.11 -31.98
C ILE A 15 16.26 -37.92 -31.85
N PRO A 16 15.41 -38.78 -32.42
CA PRO A 16 13.97 -38.67 -32.26
C PRO A 16 13.55 -39.13 -30.85
N LYS A 17 12.93 -38.26 -30.07
CA LYS A 17 12.22 -38.65 -28.85
C LYS A 17 10.89 -39.31 -29.23
N SER A 18 10.86 -40.64 -29.24
CA SER A 18 9.63 -41.41 -29.37
C SER A 18 8.71 -41.18 -28.16
N ARG A 19 7.55 -40.60 -28.44
CA ARG A 19 6.41 -40.41 -27.53
C ARG A 19 5.79 -41.78 -27.22
N ILE A 20 5.90 -42.24 -25.99
CA ILE A 20 5.12 -43.40 -25.51
C ILE A 20 3.66 -42.95 -25.41
N GLN A 21 2.81 -43.52 -26.26
CA GLN A 21 1.36 -43.43 -26.19
C GLN A 21 0.87 -44.47 -25.18
N SER A 22 0.23 -44.04 -24.10
CA SER A 22 -0.58 -44.91 -23.24
C SER A 22 -2.05 -44.79 -23.65
N ALA A 23 -2.64 -45.93 -24.01
CA ALA A 23 -4.03 -46.09 -24.45
C ALA A 23 -5.07 -45.62 -23.42
N PRO A 24 -6.29 -45.26 -23.86
CA PRO A 24 -7.37 -44.86 -22.95
C PRO A 24 -8.05 -46.10 -22.36
N ASN A 25 -8.10 -46.20 -21.03
CA ASN A 25 -9.04 -47.12 -20.37
C ASN A 25 -10.38 -46.39 -20.22
N GLN A 26 -11.37 -46.83 -20.99
CA GLN A 26 -12.77 -46.56 -20.70
C GLN A 26 -13.15 -47.32 -19.43
N SER A 27 -13.54 -46.57 -18.40
CA SER A 27 -14.41 -47.08 -17.34
C SER A 27 -15.38 -45.95 -17.02
N THR A 28 -16.56 -46.07 -17.60
CA THR A 28 -17.76 -45.29 -17.30
C THR A 28 -18.13 -45.49 -15.83
N VAL A 29 -18.09 -44.42 -15.05
CA VAL A 29 -18.84 -44.33 -13.78
C VAL A 29 -19.76 -43.13 -13.92
N ASN A 30 -21.04 -43.42 -14.15
CA ASN A 30 -22.13 -42.47 -13.97
C ASN A 30 -22.15 -42.05 -12.50
N ILE A 31 -21.98 -40.76 -12.24
CA ILE A 31 -22.42 -40.14 -10.98
C ILE A 31 -23.37 -39.02 -11.39
N GLN A 32 -24.62 -39.17 -10.97
CA GLN A 32 -25.67 -38.17 -11.09
C GLN A 32 -25.24 -36.92 -10.32
N GLU A 33 -25.36 -35.76 -10.97
CA GLU A 33 -25.16 -34.46 -10.36
C GLU A 33 -26.32 -34.18 -9.39
N ASP A 34 -26.04 -34.29 -8.09
CA ASP A 34 -26.87 -33.66 -7.06
C ASP A 34 -26.24 -32.31 -6.71
N ASN A 35 -26.96 -31.25 -7.06
CA ASN A 35 -26.47 -29.88 -7.10
C ASN A 35 -26.67 -29.20 -5.74
N SER A 36 -26.00 -29.72 -4.71
CA SER A 36 -25.89 -29.07 -3.38
C SER A 36 -24.43 -28.75 -3.12
N ASN A 37 -24.01 -27.56 -3.55
CA ASN A 37 -22.65 -27.08 -3.33
C ASN A 37 -22.50 -26.57 -1.89
N ASP A 38 -22.36 -27.49 -0.93
CA ASP A 38 -22.14 -27.18 0.48
C ASP A 38 -20.75 -26.56 0.78
N GLY A 39 -20.01 -26.14 -0.25
CA GLY A 39 -18.72 -25.45 -0.14
C GLY A 39 -17.54 -26.35 0.26
N TRP A 40 -17.74 -27.66 0.38
CA TRP A 40 -16.70 -28.62 0.73
C TRP A 40 -16.15 -29.32 -0.50
N THR A 41 -14.82 -29.36 -0.63
CA THR A 41 -14.14 -30.30 -1.53
C THR A 41 -13.59 -31.45 -0.70
N THR A 42 -13.97 -32.68 -1.03
CA THR A 42 -13.41 -33.88 -0.40
C THR A 42 -11.97 -34.07 -0.87
N PRO A 43 -10.98 -34.16 0.03
CA PRO A 43 -9.60 -34.42 -0.38
C PRO A 43 -9.51 -35.78 -1.07
N THR A 44 -9.10 -35.81 -2.34
CA THR A 44 -8.80 -37.08 -3.02
C THR A 44 -7.57 -37.69 -2.34
N GLN A 45 -7.76 -38.80 -1.64
CA GLN A 45 -6.67 -39.50 -0.96
C GLN A 45 -5.58 -39.88 -1.97
N PRO A 46 -4.31 -39.50 -1.79
CA PRO A 46 -3.25 -40.04 -2.61
C PRO A 46 -3.15 -41.55 -2.34
N LYS A 47 -3.21 -42.37 -3.40
CA LYS A 47 -3.04 -43.84 -3.30
C LYS A 47 -1.70 -44.14 -2.65
N ARG A 48 -1.73 -44.48 -1.36
CA ARG A 48 -0.57 -44.96 -0.60
C ARG A 48 -0.32 -46.41 -0.98
N ASN A 49 0.76 -46.68 -1.72
CA ASN A 49 1.23 -48.05 -1.92
C ASN A 49 1.64 -48.62 -0.55
N GLN A 50 0.90 -49.61 -0.08
CA GLN A 50 1.21 -50.35 1.13
C GLN A 50 2.14 -51.51 0.79
N THR A 51 3.36 -51.47 1.30
CA THR A 51 4.18 -52.66 1.54
C THR A 51 4.32 -52.79 3.05
N SER A 52 3.59 -53.73 3.64
CA SER A 52 3.77 -54.16 5.02
C SER A 52 4.94 -55.17 5.10
N PRO A 53 5.59 -55.28 6.27
CA PRO A 53 5.37 -56.51 7.01
C PRO A 53 5.19 -56.34 8.54
N ASN A 54 4.23 -57.13 9.02
CA ASN A 54 4.10 -57.84 10.28
C ASN A 54 3.99 -57.11 11.65
N VAL A 55 3.15 -57.74 12.48
CA VAL A 55 2.48 -57.27 13.70
C VAL A 55 3.31 -57.54 14.96
N SER A 56 3.27 -56.61 15.93
CA SER A 56 3.42 -56.86 17.39
C SER A 56 2.90 -55.66 18.21
N PRO A 57 2.45 -55.84 19.47
CA PRO A 57 1.37 -55.04 20.06
C PRO A 57 1.79 -53.71 20.73
N LYS A 58 0.82 -52.80 20.80
CA LYS A 58 0.88 -51.46 21.40
C LYS A 58 1.09 -51.51 22.92
N SER A 59 2.08 -50.77 23.44
CA SER A 59 2.05 -50.27 24.83
C SER A 59 1.64 -48.80 24.83
N ASN A 60 0.46 -48.48 25.38
CA ASN A 60 0.07 -47.11 25.69
C ASN A 60 0.97 -46.58 26.82
N LYS A 61 1.90 -45.68 26.50
CA LYS A 61 2.56 -44.84 27.51
C LYS A 61 1.99 -43.43 27.41
N GLN A 62 1.04 -43.12 28.28
CA GLN A 62 0.61 -41.75 28.54
C GLN A 62 1.78 -41.02 29.23
N PHE A 63 2.37 -40.04 28.55
CA PHE A 63 3.26 -39.07 29.17
C PHE A 63 2.42 -37.95 29.77
N ILE A 64 2.37 -37.89 31.10
CA ILE A 64 1.81 -36.74 31.84
C ILE A 64 3.00 -35.87 32.25
N THR A 65 3.09 -34.67 31.69
CA THR A 65 4.04 -33.65 32.16
C THR A 65 3.34 -32.74 33.17
N PRO A 66 3.92 -32.46 34.35
CA PRO A 66 3.30 -31.53 35.29
C PRO A 66 3.34 -30.10 34.72
N ASN A 67 2.18 -29.44 34.81
CA ASN A 67 1.95 -28.09 34.31
C ASN A 67 2.76 -27.06 35.12
N ARG A 68 3.61 -26.26 34.46
CA ARG A 68 4.57 -25.32 35.07
C ARG A 68 3.92 -24.10 35.75
N PHE A 69 2.60 -23.94 35.64
CA PHE A 69 1.88 -22.75 36.08
C PHE A 69 1.09 -22.91 37.39
N ALA A 70 1.35 -23.97 38.16
CA ALA A 70 0.68 -24.23 39.44
C ALA A 70 0.99 -23.20 40.56
N LEU A 71 1.85 -22.20 40.30
CA LEU A 71 2.28 -21.21 41.30
C LEU A 71 1.40 -19.95 41.40
N PHE A 72 0.30 -19.85 40.63
CA PHE A 72 -0.53 -18.63 40.63
C PHE A 72 -2.02 -18.86 40.93
N SER A 73 -2.40 -20.03 41.45
CA SER A 73 -3.76 -20.26 41.92
C SER A 73 -3.87 -19.97 43.42
N ASN A 74 -4.20 -18.74 43.78
CA ASN A 74 -4.81 -18.44 45.08
C ASN A 74 -6.13 -17.66 44.86
N GLN A 75 -7.21 -18.26 45.36
CA GLN A 75 -8.50 -17.62 45.58
C GLN A 75 -8.48 -16.84 46.91
N HIS A 76 -9.21 -15.72 46.94
CA HIS A 76 -9.95 -15.02 48.03
C HIS A 76 -9.43 -15.10 49.50
N ASP A 77 -9.43 -14.03 50.31
CA ASP A 77 -10.64 -13.29 50.74
C ASP A 77 -10.31 -11.99 51.55
N GLN A 78 -11.22 -11.01 51.39
CA GLN A 78 -11.83 -10.10 52.39
C GLN A 78 -11.16 -8.89 53.11
N THR A 79 -11.89 -7.77 52.97
CA THR A 79 -12.24 -6.67 53.91
C THR A 79 -11.24 -5.55 54.24
N ASN A 80 -11.58 -4.30 53.85
CA ASN A 80 -11.92 -3.24 54.82
C ASN A 80 -12.52 -1.96 54.20
N SER A 81 -13.27 -1.28 55.06
CA SER A 81 -14.15 -0.10 54.99
C SER A 81 -13.60 1.25 54.50
N ASN A 82 -14.45 1.99 53.74
CA ASN A 82 -14.84 3.44 53.70
C ASN A 82 -13.81 4.57 54.01
N PRO A 83 -13.98 5.84 53.53
CA PRO A 83 -15.26 6.50 53.23
C PRO A 83 -15.34 7.43 51.98
N THR A 84 -16.60 7.72 51.69
CA THR A 84 -17.20 8.78 50.87
C THR A 84 -16.60 10.18 51.09
N VAL A 85 -16.27 10.87 49.99
CA VAL A 85 -16.20 12.34 49.95
C VAL A 85 -17.00 12.81 48.73
N SER A 86 -18.10 13.49 49.04
CA SER A 86 -19.00 14.19 48.13
C SER A 86 -18.44 15.59 47.79
N VAL A 87 -18.43 15.93 46.51
CA VAL A 87 -18.34 17.31 45.98
C VAL A 87 -19.00 17.32 44.59
N PRO A 88 -19.56 18.45 44.13
CA PRO A 88 -20.92 18.51 43.63
C PRO A 88 -21.02 18.37 42.11
N ASP A 89 -22.21 17.96 41.71
CA ASP A 89 -22.73 17.91 40.35
C ASP A 89 -22.67 19.30 39.69
N ILE A 90 -21.72 19.49 38.77
CA ILE A 90 -21.73 20.60 37.82
C ILE A 90 -22.00 19.98 36.45
N SER A 91 -23.20 20.24 35.98
CA SER A 91 -23.72 19.92 34.66
C SER A 91 -22.78 20.50 33.61
N MET A 92 -21.92 19.66 33.02
CA MET A 92 -21.20 20.01 31.79
C MET A 92 -22.12 19.74 30.61
N ASP A 93 -22.72 20.82 30.13
CA ASP A 93 -23.36 20.90 28.82
C ASP A 93 -22.37 20.41 27.75
N GLY A 94 -22.69 19.25 27.16
CA GLY A 94 -21.85 18.55 26.20
C GLY A 94 -21.91 19.25 24.84
N THR A 95 -21.26 20.40 24.71
CA THR A 95 -20.93 20.92 23.39
C THR A 95 -19.77 20.09 22.83
N HIS A 96 -20.09 19.06 22.04
CA HIS A 96 -19.11 18.39 21.21
C HIS A 96 -18.33 19.45 20.41
N PRO A 97 -16.99 19.52 20.51
CA PRO A 97 -16.22 20.43 19.67
C PRO A 97 -16.46 20.06 18.22
N VAL A 98 -17.07 20.97 17.46
CA VAL A 98 -17.18 20.84 16.00
C VAL A 98 -15.77 20.59 15.46
N PRO A 99 -15.52 19.48 14.76
CA PRO A 99 -14.17 19.17 14.26
C PRO A 99 -13.71 20.29 13.33
N VAL A 100 -12.73 21.08 13.77
CA VAL A 100 -12.11 22.09 12.90
C VAL A 100 -11.49 21.37 11.70
N PRO A 101 -11.88 21.71 10.45
CA PRO A 101 -11.31 21.08 9.27
C PRO A 101 -9.80 21.23 9.28
N LYS A 102 -9.08 20.11 9.16
CA LYS A 102 -7.61 20.17 9.06
C LYS A 102 -7.24 20.98 7.81
N PRO A 103 -6.28 21.92 7.92
CA PRO A 103 -5.93 22.77 6.81
C PRO A 103 -5.39 21.93 5.64
N PRO A 104 -5.62 22.37 4.39
CA PRO A 104 -5.09 21.73 3.21
C PRO A 104 -3.55 21.72 3.20
N PRO A 105 -2.94 20.84 2.39
CA PRO A 105 -1.49 20.77 2.29
C PRO A 105 -0.91 22.07 1.73
N PRO A 106 0.33 22.42 2.11
CA PRO A 106 1.01 23.59 1.56
C PRO A 106 1.32 23.41 0.06
N ILE A 107 1.36 24.53 -0.64
CA ILE A 107 1.73 24.65 -2.05
C ILE A 107 3.11 25.32 -2.12
N PHE A 108 4.05 24.70 -2.83
CA PHE A 108 5.40 25.22 -3.01
C PHE A 108 5.57 25.72 -4.45
N ILE A 109 5.79 27.02 -4.59
CA ILE A 109 5.93 27.71 -5.86
C ILE A 109 7.41 28.11 -6.00
N ARG A 110 8.06 27.71 -7.10
CA ARG A 110 9.51 27.86 -7.24
C ARG A 110 9.92 29.29 -7.53
N LEU A 111 9.17 29.96 -8.41
CA LEU A 111 9.47 31.31 -8.88
C LEU A 111 8.23 32.19 -8.76
N VAL A 112 8.39 33.33 -8.10
CA VAL A 112 7.39 34.41 -8.02
C VAL A 112 8.13 35.71 -8.30
N ASN A 113 7.84 36.35 -9.44
CA ASN A 113 8.55 37.55 -9.87
C ASN A 113 8.12 38.80 -9.11
N ASP A 114 6.81 38.97 -8.92
CA ASP A 114 6.23 40.04 -8.12
C ASP A 114 5.32 39.46 -7.04
N PHE A 115 5.81 39.51 -5.80
CA PHE A 115 5.12 38.97 -4.65
C PHE A 115 3.85 39.76 -4.30
N LYS A 116 3.83 41.07 -4.53
CA LYS A 116 2.71 41.93 -4.15
C LYS A 116 1.51 41.65 -5.05
N SER A 117 1.71 41.70 -6.37
CA SER A 117 0.64 41.37 -7.33
C SER A 117 0.13 39.95 -7.12
N PHE A 118 1.03 38.99 -6.92
CA PHE A 118 0.68 37.61 -6.60
C PHE A 118 -0.27 37.53 -5.39
N CYS A 119 0.05 38.19 -4.27
CA CYS A 119 -0.79 38.15 -3.08
C CYS A 119 -2.17 38.77 -3.30
N THR A 120 -2.28 39.88 -4.02
CA THR A 120 -3.59 40.47 -4.38
C THR A 120 -4.42 39.54 -5.27
N THR A 121 -3.80 38.87 -6.24
CA THR A 121 -4.50 37.89 -7.09
C THR A 121 -4.98 36.70 -6.26
N ILE A 122 -4.14 36.16 -5.37
CA ILE A 122 -4.54 35.07 -4.48
C ILE A 122 -5.68 35.51 -3.56
N HIS A 123 -5.62 36.70 -2.97
CA HIS A 123 -6.68 37.22 -2.10
C HIS A 123 -8.03 37.35 -2.83
N SER A 124 -8.01 37.77 -4.09
CA SER A 124 -9.21 37.82 -4.94
C SER A 124 -9.78 36.42 -5.22
N ILE A 125 -8.92 35.44 -5.51
CA ILE A 125 -9.30 34.04 -5.80
C ILE A 125 -9.84 33.32 -4.56
N THR A 126 -9.33 33.68 -3.37
CA THR A 126 -9.77 33.11 -2.10
C THR A 126 -10.98 33.83 -1.51
N ASN A 127 -11.59 34.77 -2.22
CA ASN A 127 -12.74 35.55 -1.75
C ASN A 127 -12.53 36.19 -0.37
N GLY A 128 -11.30 36.64 -0.09
CA GLY A 128 -10.95 37.27 1.19
C GLY A 128 -10.55 36.29 2.31
N GLU A 129 -10.56 34.98 2.08
CA GLU A 129 -10.11 34.02 3.10
C GLU A 129 -8.63 34.18 3.44
N ALA A 130 -8.31 33.91 4.71
CA ALA A 130 -6.95 33.97 5.22
C ALA A 130 -6.04 32.91 4.57
N PHE A 131 -4.88 33.36 4.08
CA PHE A 131 -3.79 32.52 3.62
C PHE A 131 -2.47 33.01 4.21
N THR A 132 -1.48 32.12 4.26
CA THR A 132 -0.14 32.44 4.78
C THR A 132 0.93 32.11 3.75
N CYS A 133 1.92 32.99 3.65
CA CYS A 133 3.04 32.89 2.72
C CYS A 133 4.35 32.86 3.51
N LYS A 134 5.22 31.89 3.23
CA LYS A 134 6.59 31.83 3.76
C LYS A 134 7.58 31.73 2.62
N SER A 135 8.41 32.75 2.45
CA SER A 135 9.47 32.77 1.44
C SER A 135 10.73 32.06 1.95
N SER A 136 11.39 31.32 1.07
CA SER A 136 12.66 30.66 1.29
C SER A 136 13.54 30.85 0.05
N THR A 137 14.84 30.53 0.17
CA THR A 137 15.77 30.51 -0.97
C THR A 137 15.33 29.55 -2.08
N ASN A 138 14.56 28.51 -1.72
CA ASN A 138 14.06 27.50 -2.65
C ASN A 138 12.67 27.83 -3.24
N GLY A 139 12.06 28.95 -2.87
CA GLY A 139 10.76 29.40 -3.37
C GLY A 139 9.78 29.83 -2.29
N LEU A 140 8.51 29.98 -2.69
CA LEU A 140 7.41 30.43 -1.85
C LEU A 140 6.57 29.25 -1.38
N LYS A 141 6.33 29.15 -0.07
CA LYS A 141 5.36 28.23 0.54
C LYS A 141 4.06 28.98 0.83
N LEU A 142 2.99 28.62 0.13
CA LEU A 142 1.63 29.12 0.34
C LEU A 142 0.82 28.09 1.12
N SER A 143 0.13 28.50 2.18
CA SER A 143 -0.80 27.65 2.93
C SER A 143 -2.16 28.35 3.01
N THR A 144 -3.20 27.67 2.56
CA THR A 144 -4.59 28.16 2.61
C THR A 144 -5.33 27.55 3.79
N SER A 145 -6.41 28.20 4.23
CA SER A 145 -7.19 27.71 5.38
C SER A 145 -8.27 26.71 4.97
N THR A 146 -8.90 26.89 3.80
CA THR A 146 -10.01 26.03 3.35
C THR A 146 -9.64 25.14 2.16
N PRO A 147 -10.28 23.96 2.02
CA PRO A 147 -10.11 23.11 0.85
C PRO A 147 -10.59 23.76 -0.47
N THR A 148 -11.58 24.66 -0.40
CA THR A 148 -12.12 25.35 -1.58
C THR A 148 -11.12 26.37 -2.11
N SER A 149 -10.56 27.23 -1.25
CA SER A 149 -9.50 28.16 -1.66
C SER A 149 -8.28 27.41 -2.19
N TYR A 150 -7.89 26.29 -1.58
CA TYR A 150 -6.83 25.43 -2.09
C TYR A 150 -7.07 25.01 -3.54
N ARG A 151 -8.27 24.48 -3.86
CA ARG A 151 -8.59 24.03 -5.24
C ARG A 151 -8.59 25.19 -6.23
N ASN A 152 -9.13 26.34 -5.85
CA ASN A 152 -9.16 27.53 -6.71
C ASN A 152 -7.75 28.03 -7.02
N VAL A 153 -6.87 28.09 -6.01
CA VAL A 153 -5.46 28.45 -6.19
C VAL A 153 -4.74 27.45 -7.08
N ILE A 154 -4.93 26.14 -6.86
CA ILE A 154 -4.32 25.10 -7.69
C ILE A 154 -4.77 25.22 -9.16
N LYS A 155 -6.05 25.53 -9.39
CA LYS A 155 -6.58 25.76 -10.74
C LYS A 155 -5.90 26.96 -11.39
N PHE A 156 -5.87 28.10 -10.70
CA PHE A 156 -5.18 29.30 -11.16
C PHE A 156 -3.69 29.07 -11.50
N LEU A 157 -2.97 28.36 -10.63
CA LEU A 157 -1.55 28.05 -10.85
C LEU A 157 -1.33 27.13 -12.06
N LYS A 158 -2.27 26.21 -12.33
CA LYS A 158 -2.22 25.36 -13.54
C LYS A 158 -2.49 26.17 -14.80
N ASP A 159 -3.51 27.03 -14.76
CA ASP A 159 -3.91 27.84 -15.91
C ASP A 159 -2.82 28.86 -16.29
N SER A 160 -2.12 29.41 -15.29
CA SER A 160 -0.95 30.28 -15.47
C SER A 160 0.36 29.55 -15.79
N LYS A 161 0.34 28.20 -15.87
CA LYS A 161 1.53 27.35 -16.10
C LYS A 161 2.68 27.65 -15.14
N ALA A 162 2.34 27.93 -13.88
CA ALA A 162 3.34 28.20 -12.85
C ALA A 162 4.08 26.92 -12.44
N ASP A 163 5.36 27.06 -12.09
CA ASP A 163 6.19 25.99 -11.55
C ASP A 163 5.87 25.77 -10.06
N PHE A 164 5.01 24.79 -9.75
CA PHE A 164 4.63 24.47 -8.38
C PHE A 164 4.47 22.97 -8.11
N HIS A 165 4.61 22.60 -6.83
CA HIS A 165 4.27 21.27 -6.35
C HIS A 165 3.52 21.35 -5.03
N THR A 166 2.77 20.29 -4.72
CA THR A 166 2.01 20.18 -3.47
C THR A 166 1.91 18.71 -3.06
N TYR A 167 1.05 18.39 -2.10
CA TYR A 167 0.84 17.06 -1.59
C TYR A 167 -0.62 16.63 -1.75
N GLN A 168 -0.86 15.33 -1.65
CA GLN A 168 -2.21 14.79 -1.62
C GLN A 168 -2.98 15.36 -0.43
N PRO A 169 -4.14 16.03 -0.65
CA PRO A 169 -5.01 16.47 0.42
C PRO A 169 -5.46 15.30 1.28
N LYS A 170 -5.59 15.54 2.59
CA LYS A 170 -5.98 14.47 3.52
C LYS A 170 -7.36 13.91 3.18
N GLN A 171 -8.33 14.76 2.79
CA GLN A 171 -9.68 14.31 2.45
C GLN A 171 -9.70 13.34 1.25
N GLU A 172 -8.78 13.50 0.30
CA GLU A 172 -8.68 12.64 -0.88
C GLU A 172 -7.96 11.32 -0.60
N ARG A 173 -7.17 11.24 0.47
CA ARG A 173 -6.39 10.05 0.80
C ARG A 173 -7.28 9.00 1.44
N ALA A 174 -7.41 7.83 0.84
CA ALA A 174 -8.14 6.71 1.46
C ALA A 174 -7.49 6.29 2.80
N TYR A 175 -8.33 5.88 3.75
CA TYR A 175 -7.88 5.28 4.99
C TYR A 175 -7.75 3.76 4.80
N ARG A 176 -6.55 3.32 4.44
CA ARG A 176 -6.28 1.91 4.14
C ARG A 176 -6.10 1.12 5.43
N ILE A 177 -6.74 -0.04 5.49
CA ILE A 177 -6.56 -1.07 6.52
C ILE A 177 -6.20 -2.41 5.88
N VAL A 178 -5.68 -3.33 6.70
CA VAL A 178 -5.35 -4.69 6.29
C VAL A 178 -6.16 -5.67 7.12
N VAL A 179 -7.04 -6.44 6.49
CA VAL A 179 -7.84 -7.47 7.16
C VAL A 179 -7.17 -8.82 6.95
N ARG A 180 -6.76 -9.47 8.05
CA ARG A 180 -6.19 -10.83 8.08
C ARG A 180 -7.23 -11.86 8.48
N ASN A 181 -6.98 -13.10 8.08
CA ASN A 181 -7.74 -14.30 8.45
C ASN A 181 -9.16 -14.34 7.87
N LEU A 182 -9.39 -13.59 6.79
CA LEU A 182 -10.65 -13.64 6.05
C LEU A 182 -10.44 -14.48 4.80
N HIS A 183 -11.27 -15.50 4.57
CA HIS A 183 -11.08 -16.40 3.43
C HIS A 183 -11.20 -15.64 2.10
N HIS A 184 -10.36 -15.98 1.13
CA HIS A 184 -10.32 -15.21 -0.12
C HIS A 184 -11.56 -15.38 -1.01
N THR A 185 -12.38 -16.39 -0.76
CA THR A 185 -13.66 -16.60 -1.46
C THR A 185 -14.81 -15.82 -0.84
N THR A 186 -14.61 -15.14 0.30
CA THR A 186 -15.62 -14.25 0.86
C THR A 186 -15.96 -13.18 -0.17
N SER A 187 -17.26 -12.97 -0.40
CA SER A 187 -17.70 -12.05 -1.43
C SER A 187 -17.38 -10.61 -1.03
N ILE A 188 -17.03 -9.78 -2.02
CA ILE A 188 -16.71 -8.36 -1.78
C ILE A 188 -17.96 -7.62 -1.28
N SER A 189 -19.15 -8.01 -1.76
CA SER A 189 -20.42 -7.41 -1.37
C SER A 189 -20.76 -7.66 0.10
N ASP A 190 -20.49 -8.87 0.61
CA ASP A 190 -20.76 -9.20 2.02
C ASP A 190 -19.84 -8.41 2.94
N ILE A 191 -18.55 -8.33 2.59
CA ILE A 191 -17.55 -7.52 3.30
C ILE A 191 -18.00 -6.06 3.32
N GLU A 192 -18.51 -5.56 2.20
CA GLU A 192 -18.95 -4.18 2.06
C GLU A 192 -20.17 -3.88 2.94
N GLN A 193 -21.20 -4.71 2.87
CA GLN A 193 -22.42 -4.54 3.65
C GLN A 193 -22.15 -4.61 5.16
N GLU A 194 -21.30 -5.54 5.61
CA GLU A 194 -21.03 -5.72 7.03
C GLU A 194 -20.19 -4.57 7.59
N LEU A 195 -19.17 -4.10 6.86
CA LEU A 195 -18.43 -2.90 7.26
C LEU A 195 -19.28 -1.62 7.21
N LEU A 196 -20.23 -1.53 6.28
CA LEU A 196 -21.21 -0.46 6.25
C LEU A 196 -22.14 -0.51 7.48
N SER A 197 -22.54 -1.71 7.92
CA SER A 197 -23.32 -1.90 9.15
C SER A 197 -22.56 -1.48 10.41
N HIS A 198 -21.23 -1.56 10.38
CA HIS A 198 -20.34 -1.00 11.41
C HIS A 198 -20.10 0.52 11.28
N GLY A 199 -20.75 1.19 10.30
CA GLY A 199 -20.65 2.63 10.10
C GLY A 199 -19.41 3.08 9.31
N HIS A 200 -18.79 2.19 8.54
CA HIS A 200 -17.63 2.52 7.70
C HIS A 200 -17.99 2.51 6.22
N THR A 201 -17.77 3.65 5.55
CA THR A 201 -17.93 3.73 4.10
C THR A 201 -16.67 3.26 3.40
N ILE A 202 -16.83 2.34 2.46
CA ILE A 202 -15.73 1.75 1.71
C ILE A 202 -15.57 2.45 0.36
N ARG A 203 -14.32 2.62 -0.05
CA ARG A 203 -13.92 3.11 -1.36
C ARG A 203 -13.47 1.98 -2.28
N ASN A 204 -12.72 1.01 -1.76
CA ASN A 204 -12.19 -0.10 -2.56
C ASN A 204 -11.79 -1.29 -1.67
N ILE A 205 -11.98 -2.52 -2.19
CA ILE A 205 -11.57 -3.77 -1.54
C ILE A 205 -10.71 -4.56 -2.53
N THR A 206 -9.59 -5.11 -2.06
CA THR A 206 -8.69 -5.90 -2.92
C THR A 206 -8.10 -7.08 -2.15
N ASN A 207 -8.30 -8.29 -2.66
CA ASN A 207 -7.64 -9.48 -2.11
C ASN A 207 -6.13 -9.45 -2.40
N VAL A 208 -5.33 -9.81 -1.41
CA VAL A 208 -3.88 -9.85 -1.56
C VAL A 208 -3.46 -11.21 -2.13
N LEU A 209 -2.73 -11.16 -3.23
CA LEU A 209 -2.19 -12.37 -3.86
C LEU A 209 -0.76 -12.65 -3.37
N GLN A 210 -0.41 -13.93 -3.25
CA GLN A 210 0.96 -14.36 -3.02
C GLN A 210 1.86 -13.91 -4.19
N TYR A 211 3.00 -13.30 -3.88
CA TYR A 211 3.84 -12.63 -4.87
C TYR A 211 4.28 -13.55 -6.03
N ASN A 212 4.77 -14.76 -5.71
CA ASN A 212 5.31 -15.70 -6.70
C ASN A 212 4.22 -16.47 -7.45
N THR A 213 3.27 -17.07 -6.72
CA THR A 213 2.29 -18.03 -7.27
C THR A 213 1.00 -17.37 -7.74
N LYS A 214 0.78 -16.09 -7.39
CA LYS A 214 -0.47 -15.34 -7.60
C LYS A 214 -1.71 -15.97 -6.97
N ARG A 215 -1.53 -16.90 -6.05
CA ARG A 215 -2.65 -17.50 -5.31
C ARG A 215 -3.23 -16.50 -4.32
N PRO A 216 -4.55 -16.45 -4.16
CA PRO A 216 -5.19 -15.53 -3.23
C PRO A 216 -4.89 -15.92 -1.78
N LEU A 217 -4.60 -14.93 -0.95
CA LEU A 217 -4.32 -15.10 0.47
C LEU A 217 -5.56 -14.76 1.29
N PRO A 218 -5.69 -15.28 2.52
CA PRO A 218 -6.72 -14.87 3.45
C PRO A 218 -6.42 -13.47 4.04
N LEU A 219 -6.27 -12.48 3.16
CA LEU A 219 -5.76 -11.16 3.43
C LEU A 219 -6.38 -10.17 2.43
N PHE A 220 -6.94 -9.08 2.92
CA PHE A 220 -7.56 -8.04 2.09
C PHE A 220 -6.99 -6.65 2.43
N PHE A 221 -6.77 -5.84 1.40
CA PHE A 221 -6.61 -4.40 1.55
C PHE A 221 -7.98 -3.76 1.38
N ILE A 222 -8.39 -2.97 2.36
CA ILE A 222 -9.64 -2.22 2.32
C ILE A 222 -9.31 -0.75 2.46
N ASP A 223 -9.79 0.04 1.51
CA ASP A 223 -9.70 1.49 1.49
C ASP A 223 -11.03 2.05 1.99
N LEU A 224 -11.01 2.72 3.13
CA LEU A 224 -12.16 3.44 3.67
C LEU A 224 -12.14 4.91 3.23
N GLU A 225 -13.32 5.52 3.15
CA GLU A 225 -13.44 6.97 3.08
C GLU A 225 -12.89 7.63 4.36
N GLN A 226 -12.48 8.89 4.28
CA GLN A 226 -11.98 9.60 5.46
C GLN A 226 -13.14 10.00 6.38
N ALA A 227 -13.18 9.41 7.57
CA ALA A 227 -14.14 9.74 8.62
C ALA A 227 -13.45 9.73 9.99
N ASP A 228 -14.05 10.43 10.96
CA ASP A 228 -13.48 10.54 12.31
C ASP A 228 -13.55 9.21 13.07
N ASN A 229 -14.55 8.38 12.78
CA ASN A 229 -14.72 7.04 13.34
C ASN A 229 -13.79 5.98 12.72
N ASN A 230 -12.94 6.31 11.73
CA ASN A 230 -12.08 5.32 11.06
C ASN A 230 -11.15 4.55 12.00
N LYS A 231 -10.79 5.11 13.16
CA LYS A 231 -9.98 4.39 14.15
C LYS A 231 -10.75 3.28 14.86
N GLU A 232 -12.07 3.34 14.87
CA GLU A 232 -12.93 2.37 15.54
C GLU A 232 -12.97 1.04 14.78
N VAL A 233 -12.61 1.03 13.50
CA VAL A 233 -12.55 -0.18 12.68
C VAL A 233 -11.62 -1.24 13.28
N PHE A 234 -10.57 -0.85 14.01
CA PHE A 234 -9.66 -1.80 14.66
C PHE A 234 -10.28 -2.56 15.83
N LYS A 235 -11.46 -2.16 16.31
CA LYS A 235 -12.22 -2.85 17.36
C LYS A 235 -13.04 -4.02 16.81
N ILE A 236 -13.18 -4.16 15.49
CA ILE A 236 -13.94 -5.23 14.86
C ILE A 236 -13.12 -6.53 14.90
N GLU A 237 -13.66 -7.56 15.57
CA GLU A 237 -13.01 -8.87 15.70
C GLU A 237 -13.62 -9.96 14.81
N PHE A 238 -14.85 -9.75 14.34
CA PHE A 238 -15.60 -10.71 13.52
C PHE A 238 -16.10 -10.03 12.26
N LEU A 239 -15.99 -10.74 11.14
CA LEU A 239 -16.52 -10.33 9.85
C LEU A 239 -16.86 -11.57 9.03
N CYS A 240 -18.04 -11.61 8.42
CA CYS A 240 -18.53 -12.67 7.55
C CYS A 240 -18.34 -14.05 8.19
N TYR A 241 -18.81 -14.21 9.43
CA TYR A 241 -18.67 -15.43 10.25
C TYR A 241 -17.23 -15.85 10.57
N SER A 242 -16.24 -15.03 10.22
CA SER A 242 -14.82 -15.30 10.41
C SER A 242 -14.25 -14.45 11.53
N LYS A 243 -13.42 -15.04 12.39
CA LYS A 243 -12.62 -14.27 13.34
C LYS A 243 -11.44 -13.64 12.61
N ILE A 244 -11.44 -12.31 12.54
CA ILE A 244 -10.46 -11.54 11.78
C ILE A 244 -9.47 -10.80 12.68
N LYS A 245 -8.43 -10.25 12.06
CA LYS A 245 -7.53 -9.28 12.69
C LYS A 245 -7.29 -8.12 11.75
N ILE A 246 -7.59 -6.90 12.21
CA ILE A 246 -7.38 -5.69 11.43
C ILE A 246 -6.08 -5.03 11.86
N GLU A 247 -5.21 -4.73 10.90
CA GLU A 247 -3.89 -4.13 11.12
C GLU A 247 -3.74 -2.85 10.28
N GLU A 248 -2.92 -1.92 10.78
CA GLU A 248 -2.47 -0.79 9.97
C GLU A 248 -1.57 -1.27 8.81
N PRO A 249 -1.62 -0.61 7.64
CA PRO A 249 -0.71 -0.90 6.55
C PRO A 249 0.73 -0.70 6.99
N ARG A 250 1.59 -1.69 6.70
CA ARG A 250 3.02 -1.60 7.02
C ARG A 250 3.65 -0.37 6.37
N VAL A 251 4.19 0.51 7.19
CA VAL A 251 4.89 1.70 6.74
C VAL A 251 6.18 1.29 6.02
N LYS A 252 6.29 1.64 4.74
CA LYS A 252 7.54 1.48 3.99
C LYS A 252 8.43 2.66 4.30
N ARG A 253 9.64 2.42 4.83
CA ARG A 253 10.68 3.45 5.07
C ARG A 253 11.39 3.90 3.79
N HIS A 254 10.72 3.79 2.65
CA HIS A 254 11.28 4.17 1.35
C HIS A 254 10.92 5.63 1.06
N ILE A 255 11.94 6.45 0.79
CA ILE A 255 11.71 7.85 0.43
C ILE A 255 11.20 7.90 -0.99
N VAL A 256 10.02 8.49 -1.14
CA VAL A 256 9.39 8.68 -2.44
C VAL A 256 10.28 9.57 -3.31
N GLN A 257 10.61 9.07 -4.50
CA GLN A 257 11.28 9.83 -5.55
C GLN A 257 10.27 10.18 -6.63
N CYS A 258 10.20 11.47 -6.98
CA CYS A 258 9.32 11.95 -8.02
C CYS A 258 9.86 11.52 -9.39
N LEU A 259 9.13 10.68 -10.11
CA LEU A 259 9.55 10.21 -11.44
C LEU A 259 9.56 11.31 -12.52
N ARG A 260 8.97 12.48 -12.25
CA ARG A 260 8.99 13.63 -13.17
C ARG A 260 10.24 14.48 -13.02
N CYS A 261 10.67 14.83 -11.80
CA CYS A 261 11.84 15.70 -11.57
C CYS A 261 13.07 15.00 -10.98
N GLN A 262 12.91 13.74 -10.61
CA GLN A 262 13.88 12.87 -9.91
C GLN A 262 14.29 13.32 -8.51
N ASP A 263 13.66 14.37 -7.97
CA ASP A 263 13.85 14.82 -6.60
C ASP A 263 13.03 13.98 -5.60
N TYR A 264 13.30 14.15 -4.31
CA TYR A 264 12.68 13.39 -3.24
C TYR A 264 11.56 14.17 -2.53
N GLY A 265 10.68 13.43 -1.84
CA GLY A 265 9.69 13.99 -0.91
C GLY A 265 8.30 14.23 -1.50
N HIS A 266 8.12 14.16 -2.82
CA HIS A 266 6.81 14.32 -3.47
C HIS A 266 6.60 13.33 -4.62
N THR A 267 5.34 13.18 -5.07
CA THR A 267 4.98 12.28 -6.17
C THR A 267 4.78 13.04 -7.48
N LYS A 268 4.83 12.32 -8.61
CA LYS A 268 4.61 12.89 -9.95
C LYS A 268 3.22 13.52 -10.14
N SER A 269 2.22 13.07 -9.38
CA SER A 269 0.82 13.50 -9.55
C SER A 269 0.57 14.92 -9.04
N TYR A 270 1.36 15.37 -8.06
CA TYR A 270 1.23 16.70 -7.45
C TYR A 270 2.43 17.59 -7.81
N PHE A 271 3.11 17.27 -8.92
CA PHE A 271 4.24 18.01 -9.44
C PHE A 271 3.90 18.63 -10.80
N ASN A 272 3.95 19.95 -10.86
CA ASN A 272 3.66 20.76 -12.04
C ASN A 272 4.84 21.67 -12.39
N HIS A 273 6.07 21.18 -12.28
CA HIS A 273 7.21 21.88 -12.89
C HIS A 273 7.68 21.17 -14.16
N SER A 274 8.64 21.78 -14.84
CA SER A 274 9.40 21.14 -15.91
C SER A 274 10.06 19.82 -15.44
N PRO A 275 9.89 18.72 -16.19
CA PRO A 275 10.46 17.42 -15.82
C PRO A 275 11.97 17.38 -16.06
N ASN A 276 12.65 16.50 -15.32
CA ASN A 276 14.06 16.17 -15.53
C ASN A 276 14.20 14.70 -15.97
N CYS A 277 15.02 14.49 -16.97
CA CYS A 277 15.30 13.16 -17.49
C CYS A 277 16.12 12.33 -16.50
N VAL A 278 15.68 11.10 -16.23
CA VAL A 278 16.38 10.16 -15.32
C VAL A 278 17.77 9.75 -15.84
N ARG A 279 17.99 9.82 -17.17
CA ARG A 279 19.20 9.35 -17.85
C ARG A 279 20.25 10.44 -18.03
N CYS A 280 19.86 11.67 -18.37
CA CYS A 280 20.81 12.75 -18.64
C CYS A 280 20.72 13.94 -17.69
N GLY A 281 19.66 14.03 -16.88
CA GLY A 281 19.45 15.14 -15.94
C GLY A 281 18.97 16.44 -16.58
N GLU A 282 18.75 16.47 -17.90
CA GLU A 282 18.28 17.64 -18.64
C GLU A 282 16.75 17.79 -18.58
N GLN A 283 16.25 18.99 -18.90
CA GLN A 283 14.84 19.36 -18.83
C GLN A 283 14.02 18.77 -19.99
N HIS A 284 13.66 17.49 -19.88
CA HIS A 284 12.69 16.82 -20.76
C HIS A 284 12.16 15.54 -20.09
N LEU A 285 11.09 14.98 -20.66
CA LEU A 285 10.59 13.68 -20.25
C LEU A 285 11.58 12.58 -20.63
N SER A 286 11.77 11.60 -19.76
CA SER A 286 12.73 10.51 -20.01
C SER A 286 12.44 9.73 -21.30
N GLU A 287 11.18 9.73 -21.75
CA GLU A 287 10.70 9.11 -23.00
C GLU A 287 11.22 9.82 -24.26
N THR A 288 11.41 11.14 -24.20
CA THR A 288 11.88 11.97 -25.32
C THR A 288 13.41 12.17 -25.29
N CYS A 289 14.12 11.36 -24.49
CA CYS A 289 15.55 11.53 -24.30
C CYS A 289 16.35 11.05 -25.51
N GLN A 290 17.05 11.97 -26.16
CA GLN A 290 17.90 11.69 -27.32
C GLN A 290 19.29 11.13 -26.94
N LYS A 291 19.60 11.01 -25.64
CA LYS A 291 20.91 10.51 -25.21
C LYS A 291 21.06 9.02 -25.60
N PRO A 292 22.09 8.65 -26.37
CA PRO A 292 22.30 7.26 -26.77
C PRO A 292 22.61 6.40 -25.54
N THR A 293 22.24 5.12 -25.59
CA THR A 293 22.43 4.16 -24.48
C THR A 293 23.90 3.93 -24.15
N ASN A 294 24.81 4.17 -25.10
CA ASN A 294 26.24 3.94 -24.95
C ASN A 294 26.96 5.06 -24.18
N GLN A 295 26.30 6.19 -23.92
CA GLN A 295 26.90 7.28 -23.14
C GLN A 295 26.57 7.13 -21.65
N PRO A 296 27.53 7.44 -20.76
CA PRO A 296 27.31 7.33 -19.32
C PRO A 296 26.16 8.26 -18.91
N PRO A 297 25.17 7.78 -18.14
CA PRO A 297 24.08 8.62 -17.66
C PRO A 297 24.61 9.71 -16.71
N LYS A 298 23.82 10.76 -16.49
CA LYS A 298 24.16 11.85 -15.59
C LYS A 298 23.04 12.06 -14.59
N CYS A 299 23.37 11.99 -13.30
CA CYS A 299 22.41 12.18 -12.23
C CYS A 299 22.04 13.66 -12.09
N VAL A 300 20.75 13.99 -12.03
CA VAL A 300 20.32 15.39 -11.82
C VAL A 300 20.71 15.95 -10.45
N LEU A 301 20.84 15.09 -9.43
CA LEU A 301 21.06 15.51 -8.04
C LEU A 301 22.54 15.69 -7.70
N CYS A 302 23.37 14.68 -7.99
CA CYS A 302 24.80 14.70 -7.67
C CYS A 302 25.72 14.96 -8.87
N LYS A 303 25.16 15.05 -10.09
CA LYS A 303 25.90 15.20 -11.36
C LYS A 303 26.88 14.06 -11.70
N GLY A 304 26.84 12.94 -10.95
CA GLY A 304 27.68 11.76 -11.19
C GLY A 304 27.21 10.86 -12.35
N GLU A 305 28.08 9.93 -12.76
CA GLU A 305 27.90 9.04 -13.92
C GLU A 305 26.96 7.85 -13.66
N HIS A 306 25.76 8.13 -13.17
CA HIS A 306 24.73 7.13 -12.92
C HIS A 306 23.35 7.74 -13.16
N PRO A 307 22.30 6.94 -13.42
CA PRO A 307 20.95 7.49 -13.56
C PRO A 307 20.44 8.04 -12.22
N ALA A 308 19.47 8.94 -12.26
CA ALA A 308 18.96 9.61 -11.06
C ALA A 308 18.25 8.67 -10.06
N ASN A 309 17.77 7.51 -10.52
CA ASN A 309 17.12 6.49 -9.70
C ASN A 309 18.10 5.51 -9.02
N TYR A 310 19.41 5.70 -9.20
CA TYR A 310 20.43 4.84 -8.61
C TYR A 310 20.48 5.01 -7.08
N ARG A 311 20.25 3.92 -6.35
CA ARG A 311 20.20 3.91 -4.88
C ARG A 311 21.55 4.10 -4.20
N GLY A 312 22.65 3.90 -4.94
CA GLY A 312 24.00 4.18 -4.45
C GLY A 312 24.41 5.65 -4.52
N CYS A 313 23.57 6.54 -5.07
CA CYS A 313 23.84 7.97 -5.18
C CYS A 313 24.18 8.60 -3.81
N PRO A 314 25.26 9.41 -3.68
CA PRO A 314 25.60 10.08 -2.44
C PRO A 314 24.46 10.95 -1.88
N LYS A 315 23.80 11.71 -2.75
CA LYS A 315 22.63 12.53 -2.37
C LYS A 315 21.44 11.70 -1.91
N HIS A 316 21.20 10.54 -2.51
CA HIS A 316 20.15 9.63 -2.03
C HIS A 316 20.47 9.12 -0.62
N LYS A 317 21.72 8.72 -0.36
CA LYS A 317 22.15 8.24 0.96
C LYS A 317 22.06 9.32 2.03
N GLU A 318 22.45 10.55 1.71
CA GLU A 318 22.35 11.71 2.61
C GLU A 318 20.88 11.96 3.03
N ILE A 319 19.97 12.03 2.06
CA ILE A 319 18.54 12.23 2.33
C ILE A 319 17.96 11.03 3.10
N GLN A 320 18.44 9.82 2.81
CA GLN A 320 18.04 8.61 3.54
C GLN A 320 18.46 8.64 5.00
N SER A 321 19.69 9.08 5.29
CA SER A 321 20.15 9.23 6.67
C SER A 321 19.39 10.32 7.42
N SER A 322 19.07 11.45 6.78
CA SER A 322 18.39 12.57 7.44
C SER A 322 16.92 12.32 7.74
N GLN A 323 16.27 11.33 7.12
CA GLN A 323 14.88 10.97 7.42
C GLN A 323 14.74 9.78 8.37
N LEU A 324 15.84 9.09 8.68
CA LEU A 324 15.86 7.99 9.66
C LEU A 324 16.14 8.48 11.09
N HIS A 325 16.51 9.75 11.25
CA HIS A 325 16.67 10.47 12.51
C HIS A 325 15.57 11.51 12.66
#